data_AF-A0AAW6M884-F1
#
_entry.id   AF-A0AAW6M884-F1
#
_cell.length_a   1.000
_cell.length_b   1.000
_cell.length_c   1.000
_cell.angle_alpha   90.00
_cell.angle_beta   90.00
_cell.angle_gamma   90.00
#
_symmetry.space_group_name_H-M   'P 1'
#
loop_
_entity.id
_entity.type
_entity.pdbx_description
1 polymer ?
#
loop_
_entity_poly.entity_id
_entity_poly.type
_entity_poly.pdbx_seq_one_letter_code
_entity_poly.pdbx_strand_id
1 'polypeptide(L)' 'MQQAAALLKEKKLTVSEVAYATGYTNQSHFSSSFKEVHGMSPKEYMLAHQG' A
#
# COMPACT_ATOMS: atom_id res chain seq x y z
N MET A 1 -7.27 5.35 0.04
CA MET A 1 -5.93 5.12 0.66
C MET A 1 -5.97 4.58 2.09
N GLN A 2 -6.97 4.90 2.92
CA GLN A 2 -7.05 4.34 4.28
C GLN A 2 -7.22 2.80 4.28
N GLN A 3 -8.08 2.26 3.43
CA GLN A 3 -8.24 0.80 3.27
C GLN A 3 -6.94 0.11 2.81
N ALA A 4 -6.18 0.74 1.90
CA ALA A 4 -4.89 0.22 1.46
C ALA A 4 -3.90 0.06 2.62
N ALA A 5 -3.82 1.07 3.49
CA ALA A 5 -2.96 1.05 4.67
C ALA A 5 -3.39 -0.01 5.70
N ALA A 6 -4.69 -0.24 5.86
CA ALA A 6 -5.21 -1.31 6.71
C ALA A 6 -4.83 -2.69 6.18
N LEU A 7 -5.00 -2.92 4.87
CA LEU A 7 -4.64 -4.19 4.21
C LEU A 7 -3.13 -4.48 4.28
N LEU A 8 -2.29 -3.44 4.11
CA LEU A 8 -0.84 -3.56 4.27
C LEU A 8 -0.44 -3.88 5.72
N LYS A 9 -1.18 -3.36 6.71
CA LYS A 9 -0.99 -3.67 8.14
C LYS A 9 -1.38 -5.09 8.51
N GLU A 10 -2.47 -5.61 7.93
CA GLU A 10 -2.93 -6.97 8.22
C GLU A 10 -1.98 -8.06 7.69
N LYS A 11 -0.94 -7.72 6.90
CA LYS A 11 0.04 -8.65 6.30
C LYS A 11 -0.59 -9.78 5.46
N LYS A 12 -1.85 -9.65 5.04
CA LYS A 12 -2.54 -10.67 4.24
C LYS A 12 -2.30 -10.52 2.75
N LEU A 13 -1.91 -9.33 2.30
CA LEU A 13 -1.81 -8.98 0.88
C LEU A 13 -0.49 -8.29 0.58
N THR A 14 0.09 -8.64 -0.56
CA THR A 14 1.23 -7.93 -1.15
C THR A 14 0.84 -6.54 -1.62
N VAL A 15 1.82 -5.66 -1.82
CA VAL A 15 1.61 -4.31 -2.37
C VAL A 15 0.84 -4.35 -3.70
N SER A 16 1.09 -5.36 -4.54
CA SER A 16 0.37 -5.54 -5.80
C SER A 16 -1.10 -5.90 -5.57
N GLU A 17 -1.38 -6.86 -4.69
CA GLU A 17 -2.76 -7.24 -4.37
C GLU A 17 -3.54 -6.10 -3.73
N VAL A 18 -2.91 -5.30 -2.87
CA VAL A 18 -3.53 -4.10 -2.30
C VAL A 18 -3.81 -3.04 -3.37
N ALA A 19 -2.90 -2.87 -4.34
CA ALA A 19 -3.14 -1.96 -5.47
C ALA A 19 -4.39 -2.40 -6.25
N TYR A 20 -4.50 -3.69 -6.61
CA TYR A 20 -5.67 -4.23 -7.30
C TYR A 20 -6.95 -4.12 -6.47
N ALA A 21 -6.89 -4.48 -5.18
CA ALA A 21 -8.04 -4.41 -4.27
C ALA A 21 -8.56 -2.99 -4.04
N THR A 22 -7.75 -1.97 -4.34
CA THR A 22 -8.10 -0.55 -4.17
C THR A 22 -8.43 0.16 -5.48
N GLY A 23 -8.50 -0.60 -6.59
CA GLY A 23 -8.91 -0.09 -7.91
C GLY A 23 -7.75 0.37 -8.80
N TYR A 24 -6.49 0.14 -8.41
CA TYR A 24 -5.34 0.43 -9.25
C TYR A 24 -4.98 -0.77 -10.13
N THR A 25 -4.79 -0.51 -11.41
CA THR A 25 -4.29 -1.52 -12.38
C THR A 25 -2.77 -1.56 -12.45
N ASN A 26 -2.09 -0.53 -11.93
CA ASN A 26 -0.64 -0.39 -11.96
C ASN A 26 -0.09 -0.07 -10.56
N GLN A 27 0.82 -0.93 -10.09
CA GLN A 27 1.49 -0.81 -8.80
C GLN A 27 2.31 0.49 -8.67
N SER A 28 2.89 1.01 -9.74
CA SER A 28 3.66 2.26 -9.73
C SER A 28 2.76 3.46 -9.45
N HIS A 29 1.59 3.53 -10.09
CA HIS A 29 0.59 4.58 -9.81
C HIS A 29 0.08 4.52 -8.38
N PHE A 30 -0.22 3.30 -7.90
CA PHE A 30 -0.60 3.08 -6.52
C PHE A 30 0.51 3.56 -5.56
N SER A 31 1.76 3.19 -5.84
CA SER A 31 2.90 3.53 -4.96
C SER A 31 3.13 5.03 -4.87
N SER A 32 3.05 5.74 -6.00
CA SER A 32 3.14 7.21 -6.01
C SER A 32 2.00 7.85 -5.23
N SER A 33 0.76 7.43 -5.49
CA SER A 33 -0.43 7.98 -4.81
C SER A 33 -0.41 7.68 -3.31
N PHE A 34 0.04 6.48 -2.92
CA PHE A 34 0.16 6.09 -1.53
C PHE A 34 1.24 6.91 -0.83
N LYS A 35 2.39 7.12 -1.48
CA LYS A 35 3.48 7.95 -0.95
C LYS A 35 3.07 9.41 -0.80
N GLU A 36 2.28 9.95 -1.71
CA GLU A 36 1.74 11.31 -1.61
C GLU A 36 0.85 11.47 -0.37
N VAL A 37 0.05 10.45 -0.05
CA VAL A 37 -0.88 10.48 1.10
C VAL A 37 -0.21 10.14 2.43
N HIS A 38 0.71 9.18 2.46
CA HIS A 38 1.32 8.65 3.69
C HIS A 38 2.78 9.07 3.91
N GLY A 39 3.37 9.82 2.97
CA GLY A 39 4.77 10.29 3.03
C GLY A 39 5.83 9.22 2.72
N MET A 40 5.45 7.94 2.61
CA MET A 40 6.36 6.81 2.37
C MET A 40 5.73 5.81 1.39
N SER A 41 6.55 5.01 0.70
CA SER A 41 6.03 4.01 -0.22
C SER A 41 5.22 2.91 0.51
N PRO A 42 4.30 2.23 -0.17
CA PRO A 42 3.53 1.13 0.45
C PRO A 42 4.43 0.02 1.01
N LYS A 43 5.58 -0.23 0.36
CA LYS A 43 6.57 -1.21 0.80
C LYS A 43 7.24 -0.77 2.10
N GLU A 44 7.66 0.50 2.20
CA GLU A 44 8.21 1.07 3.43
C GLU A 44 7.18 1.07 4.55
N TYR A 45 5.92 1.44 4.26
CA TYR A 45 4.84 1.41 5.23
C TYR A 45 4.59 0.00 5.78
N MET A 46 4.62 -1.01 4.90
CA MET A 46 4.47 -2.42 5.29
C MET A 46 5.64 -2.89 6.17
N LEU A 47 6.88 -2.51 5.84
CA LEU A 47 8.08 -2.84 6.62
C LEU A 47 8.10 -2.13 7.99
N ALA A 48 7.74 -0.85 8.04
CA ALA A 48 7.70 -0.05 9.26
C ALA A 48 6.68 -0.57 10.29
N HIS A 49 5.58 -1.17 9.80
CA HIS A 49 4.56 -1.79 10.64
C HIS A 49 4.71 -3.32 10.72
N GLN A 50 5.88 -3.85 10.32
CA GLN A 50 6.16 -5.28 10.36
C GLN A 50 6.66 -5.76 11.74
N GLY A 51 6.96 -4.85 12.66
CA GLY A 51 7.36 -5.11 14.06
C GLY A 51 6.19 -5.20 15.02
#